data_AF-A0A668VPF9-F1
#
_entry.id   AF-A0A668VPF9-F1
#
_cell.length_a   1.000
_cell.length_b   1.000
_cell.length_c   1.000
_cell.angle_alpha   90.00
_cell.angle_beta   90.00
_cell.angle_gamma   90.00
#
_symmetry.space_group_name_H-M   'P 1'
#
loop_
_entity.id
_entity.type
_entity.pdbx_description
1 polymer ?
#
loop_
_entity_poly.entity_id
_entity_poly.type
_entity_poly.pdbx_seq_one_letter_code
_entity_poly.pdbx_strand_id
1 'polypeptide(L)'
;MATAIYLEHYLDSIENLPCELQRNFTLMRDLDNRTEEKKGEIDKLAEEYIANVKNLASEQRVEHLQKIQNAYSKCKEFSDDKVQLAMQTYEMVDKHIRRLDADLARFENELKEKLEVSYDSTDGRGLKKNDVRGLREKRGSRGRGRKGSDEDSPRKKKMKNSPDLSDALLPMQPSDVLDMPVDPNEPTYCLCHQVSYGEMIGCDNPDCPIEWFHFACVDLATKPKGKWFCPRCTQDRKKK
;
A
#
# COMPACT_ATOMS: atom_id res chain seq x y z
N MET A 1 26.44 -23.93 -6.74
CA MET A 1 26.82 -22.69 -7.44
C MET A 1 25.64 -21.75 -7.60
N ALA A 2 24.50 -22.18 -8.15
CA ALA A 2 23.30 -21.33 -8.28
C ALA A 2 22.84 -20.70 -6.95
N THR A 3 22.74 -21.48 -5.86
CA THR A 3 22.30 -21.00 -4.53
C THR A 3 23.18 -19.91 -3.91
N ALA A 4 24.47 -19.86 -4.26
CA ALA A 4 25.40 -18.84 -3.75
C ALA A 4 25.18 -17.49 -4.46
N ILE A 5 24.97 -17.52 -5.77
CA ILE A 5 24.68 -16.32 -6.59
C ILE A 5 23.33 -15.69 -6.20
N TYR A 6 22.34 -16.50 -5.82
CA TYR A 6 21.05 -16.03 -5.33
C TYR A 6 21.15 -15.28 -4.00
N LEU A 7 21.92 -15.83 -3.06
CA LEU A 7 22.15 -15.20 -1.76
C LEU A 7 22.92 -13.89 -1.92
N GLU A 8 23.91 -13.85 -2.80
CA GLU A 8 24.64 -12.63 -3.13
C GLU A 8 23.73 -11.55 -3.75
N HIS A 9 22.85 -11.91 -4.70
CA HIS A 9 21.93 -10.96 -5.32
C HIS A 9 20.84 -10.44 -4.33
N TYR A 10 20.38 -11.30 -3.41
CA TYR A 10 19.46 -10.93 -2.34
C TYR A 10 20.13 -10.00 -1.32
N LEU A 11 21.36 -10.30 -0.92
CA LEU A 11 22.13 -9.50 0.03
C LEU A 11 22.48 -8.13 -0.59
N ASP A 12 22.96 -8.08 -1.83
CA ASP A 12 23.21 -6.83 -2.56
C ASP A 12 21.95 -5.97 -2.72
N SER A 13 20.78 -6.61 -2.88
CA SER A 13 19.50 -5.92 -3.01
C SER A 13 19.01 -5.32 -1.68
N ILE A 14 19.47 -5.81 -0.53
CA ILE A 14 19.01 -5.36 0.79
C ILE A 14 20.07 -4.56 1.54
N GLU A 15 21.35 -4.66 1.19
CA GLU A 15 22.46 -4.10 1.97
C GLU A 15 22.33 -2.59 2.25
N ASN A 16 21.82 -1.84 1.27
CA ASN A 16 21.68 -0.38 1.39
C ASN A 16 20.34 0.07 2.01
N LEU A 17 19.32 -0.78 2.00
CA LEU A 17 17.96 -0.41 2.40
C LEU A 17 17.86 0.02 3.88
N PRO A 18 18.45 -0.70 4.86
CA PRO A 18 18.42 -0.29 6.26
C PRO A 18 19.09 1.07 6.51
N CYS A 19 20.23 1.32 5.87
CA CYS A 19 20.97 2.59 6.00
C CYS A 19 20.18 3.76 5.41
N GLU A 20 19.57 3.58 4.23
CA GLU A 20 18.74 4.59 3.58
C GLU A 20 17.45 4.87 4.37
N LEU A 21 16.78 3.82 4.88
CA LEU A 21 15.61 3.97 5.76
C LEU A 21 15.96 4.72 7.04
N GLN A 22 17.05 4.35 7.72
CA GLN A 22 17.47 5.01 8.95
C GLN A 22 17.75 6.50 8.72
N ARG A 23 18.40 6.84 7.61
CA ARG A 23 18.63 8.23 7.20
C ARG A 23 17.31 8.96 6.96
N ASN A 24 16.39 8.38 6.18
CA ASN A 24 15.11 9.01 5.85
C ASN A 24 14.24 9.20 7.09
N PHE A 25 14.16 8.22 8.00
CA PHE A 25 13.42 8.37 9.25
C PHE A 25 14.05 9.42 10.18
N THR A 26 15.38 9.57 10.16
CA THR A 26 16.04 10.64 10.92
C THR A 26 15.67 12.01 10.36
N LEU A 27 15.76 12.18 9.03
CA LEU A 27 15.36 13.42 8.35
C LEU A 27 13.87 13.74 8.56
N MET A 28 13.00 12.73 8.54
CA MET A 28 11.56 12.92 8.77
C MET A 28 11.29 13.39 10.21
N ARG A 29 12.01 12.86 11.19
CA ARG A 29 11.93 13.28 12.59
C ARG A 29 12.45 14.71 12.78
N ASP A 30 13.49 15.09 12.05
CA ASP A 30 14.01 16.46 12.06
C ASP A 30 13.01 17.45 11.45
N LEU A 31 12.35 17.07 10.33
CA LEU A 31 11.27 17.86 9.73
C LEU A 31 10.06 17.99 10.66
N ASP A 32 9.72 16.92 11.38
CA ASP A 32 8.67 16.93 12.40
C ASP A 32 8.98 17.91 13.53
N ASN A 33 10.19 17.84 14.08
CA ASN A 33 10.61 18.75 15.14
C ASN A 33 10.58 20.22 14.68
N ARG A 34 11.05 20.51 13.45
CA ARG A 34 11.01 21.87 12.87
C ARG A 34 9.58 22.36 12.61
N THR A 35 8.70 21.46 12.18
CA THR A 35 7.28 21.77 11.96
C THR A 35 6.61 22.10 13.28
N GLU A 36 6.86 21.31 14.32
CA GLU A 36 6.27 21.51 15.65
C GLU A 36 6.82 22.78 16.33
N GLU A 37 8.11 23.08 16.17
CA GLU A 37 8.70 24.35 16.61
C GLU A 37 8.00 25.55 15.95
N LYS A 38 7.77 25.49 14.63
CA LYS A 38 7.07 26.55 13.91
C LYS A 38 5.60 26.69 14.31
N LYS A 39 4.89 25.59 14.57
CA LYS A 39 3.54 25.64 15.14
C LYS A 39 3.54 26.34 16.50
N GLY A 40 4.47 25.97 17.39
CA GLY A 40 4.59 26.62 18.69
C GLY A 40 4.94 28.11 18.60
N GLU A 41 5.74 28.53 17.61
CA GLU A 41 5.99 29.95 17.32
C GLU A 41 4.72 30.66 16.82
N ILE A 42 3.97 30.04 15.92
CA ILE A 42 2.70 30.56 15.40
C ILE A 42 1.69 30.74 16.54
N ASP A 43 1.54 29.73 17.42
CA ASP A 43 0.62 29.78 18.54
C ASP A 43 0.96 30.94 19.50
N LYS A 44 2.24 31.12 19.82
CA LYS A 44 2.71 32.25 20.64
C LYS A 44 2.42 33.59 19.98
N LEU A 45 2.75 33.75 18.70
CA LEU A 45 2.49 34.99 17.96
C LEU A 45 0.98 35.29 17.87
N ALA A 46 0.15 34.25 17.72
CA ALA A 46 -1.30 34.37 17.70
C ALA A 46 -1.87 34.77 19.07
N GLU A 47 -1.42 34.14 20.15
CA GLU A 47 -1.79 34.50 21.53
C GLU A 47 -1.41 35.94 21.86
N GLU A 48 -0.17 36.34 21.55
CA GLU A 48 0.30 37.73 21.73
C GLU A 48 -0.52 38.74 20.92
N TYR A 49 -0.85 38.40 19.68
CA TYR A 49 -1.68 39.24 18.83
C TYR A 49 -3.08 39.40 19.41
N ILE A 50 -3.76 38.31 19.78
CA ILE A 50 -5.12 38.33 20.34
C ILE A 50 -5.15 39.12 21.65
N ALA A 51 -4.14 38.97 22.51
CA ALA A 51 -4.04 39.69 23.77
C ALA A 51 -3.87 41.20 23.58
N ASN A 52 -3.10 41.63 22.57
CA ASN A 52 -2.72 43.03 22.39
C ASN A 52 -3.48 43.76 21.28
N VAL A 53 -4.30 43.08 20.47
CA VAL A 53 -4.92 43.63 19.25
C VAL A 53 -5.67 44.94 19.45
N LYS A 54 -6.32 45.12 20.62
CA LYS A 54 -7.09 46.34 20.96
C LYS A 54 -6.20 47.56 21.20
N ASN A 55 -4.94 47.33 21.59
CA ASN A 55 -3.98 48.36 21.94
C ASN A 55 -2.98 48.65 20.80
N LEU A 56 -3.02 47.88 19.70
CA LEU A 56 -2.08 48.01 18.58
C LEU A 56 -2.60 48.96 17.49
N ALA A 57 -1.69 49.79 16.98
CA ALA A 57 -1.96 50.63 15.80
C ALA A 57 -2.20 49.76 14.55
N SER A 58 -2.84 50.33 13.52
CA SER A 58 -3.15 49.59 12.28
C SER A 58 -1.90 49.00 11.62
N GLU A 59 -0.80 49.77 11.57
CA GLU A 59 0.47 49.32 10.97
C GLU A 59 1.08 48.15 11.75
N GLN A 60 1.09 48.23 13.09
CA GLN A 60 1.60 47.16 13.96
C GLN A 60 0.77 45.88 13.84
N ARG A 61 -0.55 46.00 13.63
CA ARG A 61 -1.42 44.85 13.38
C ARG A 61 -1.07 44.14 12.08
N VAL A 62 -0.80 44.90 11.01
CA VAL A 62 -0.37 44.34 9.72
C VAL A 62 1.00 43.65 9.88
N GLU A 63 1.94 44.27 10.57
CA GLU A 63 3.27 43.69 10.81
C GLU A 63 3.19 42.36 11.59
N HIS A 64 2.38 42.29 12.64
CA HIS A 64 2.16 41.05 13.39
C HIS A 64 1.54 39.95 12.52
N LEU A 65 0.49 40.28 11.76
CA LEU A 65 -0.15 39.32 10.86
C LEU A 65 0.82 38.82 9.78
N GLN A 66 1.71 39.68 9.30
CA GLN A 66 2.73 39.29 8.32
C GLN A 66 3.78 38.35 8.93
N LYS A 67 4.16 38.54 10.19
CA LYS A 67 5.03 37.59 10.93
C LYS A 67 4.36 36.22 11.06
N ILE A 68 3.09 36.18 11.47
CA ILE A 68 2.30 34.94 11.57
C ILE A 68 2.19 34.26 10.20
N GLN A 69 1.89 35.02 9.15
CA GLN A 69 1.79 34.49 7.79
C GLN A 69 3.12 33.88 7.31
N ASN A 70 4.25 34.54 7.55
CA ASN A 70 5.56 34.02 7.18
C ASN A 70 5.90 32.73 7.94
N ALA A 71 5.58 32.68 9.23
CA ALA A 71 5.77 31.47 10.03
C ALA A 71 4.88 30.32 9.52
N TYR A 72 3.62 30.59 9.17
CA TYR A 72 2.70 29.62 8.56
C TYR A 72 3.21 29.09 7.22
N SER A 73 3.68 29.98 6.33
CA SER A 73 4.26 29.58 5.04
C SER A 73 5.46 28.65 5.25
N LYS A 74 6.33 28.97 6.21
CA LYS A 74 7.49 28.11 6.52
C LYS A 74 7.09 26.77 7.15
N CYS A 75 6.09 26.76 8.04
CA CYS A 75 5.52 25.54 8.61
C CYS A 75 4.93 24.64 7.52
N LYS A 76 4.25 25.23 6.54
CA LYS A 76 3.70 24.51 5.40
C LYS A 76 4.81 23.91 4.55
N GLU A 77 5.86 24.67 4.23
CA GLU A 77 7.01 24.16 3.48
C GLU A 77 7.63 22.92 4.15
N PHE A 78 7.87 22.96 5.47
CA PHE A 78 8.38 21.78 6.18
C PHE A 78 7.41 20.60 6.17
N SER A 79 6.11 20.87 6.19
CA SER A 79 5.08 19.83 6.10
C SER A 79 5.05 19.19 4.71
N ASP A 80 5.17 19.99 3.65
CA ASP A 80 5.22 19.52 2.26
C ASP A 80 6.50 18.69 2.02
N ASP A 81 7.67 19.15 2.51
CA ASP A 81 8.92 18.41 2.47
C ASP A 81 8.82 17.05 3.19
N LYS A 82 8.11 17.01 4.33
CA LYS A 82 7.88 15.77 5.07
C LYS A 82 7.05 14.77 4.25
N VAL A 83 5.99 15.24 3.61
CA VAL A 83 5.14 14.39 2.75
C VAL A 83 5.96 13.84 1.59
N GLN A 84 6.77 14.67 0.92
CA GLN A 84 7.63 14.22 -0.17
C GLN A 84 8.65 13.17 0.28
N LEU A 85 9.28 13.38 1.44
CA LEU A 85 10.22 12.41 2.00
C LEU A 85 9.53 11.08 2.35
N ALA A 86 8.31 11.13 2.87
CA ALA A 86 7.52 9.92 3.16
C ALA A 86 7.18 9.16 1.88
N MET A 87 6.74 9.86 0.83
CA MET A 87 6.47 9.26 -0.49
C MET A 87 7.72 8.61 -1.07
N GLN A 88 8.85 9.32 -1.07
CA GLN A 88 10.13 8.78 -1.57
C GLN A 88 10.57 7.54 -0.79
N THR A 89 10.39 7.55 0.53
CA THR A 89 10.72 6.40 1.39
C THR A 89 9.82 5.21 1.11
N TYR A 90 8.53 5.45 0.89
CA TYR A 90 7.57 4.42 0.51
C TYR A 90 7.89 3.79 -0.85
N GLU A 91 8.12 4.62 -1.88
CA GLU A 91 8.48 4.16 -3.23
C GLU A 91 9.79 3.35 -3.24
N MET A 92 10.77 3.76 -2.43
CA MET A 92 12.00 3.01 -2.23
C MET A 92 11.70 1.61 -1.68
N VAL A 93 10.92 1.51 -0.61
CA VAL A 93 10.54 0.22 0.00
C VAL A 93 9.74 -0.65 -0.96
N ASP A 94 8.73 -0.11 -1.64
CA ASP A 94 7.93 -0.82 -2.65
C ASP A 94 8.82 -1.38 -3.78
N LYS A 95 9.81 -0.62 -4.23
CA LYS A 95 10.78 -1.10 -5.23
C LYS A 95 11.59 -2.30 -4.73
N HIS A 96 11.97 -2.31 -3.44
CA HIS A 96 12.64 -3.47 -2.85
C HIS A 96 11.69 -4.66 -2.72
N ILE A 97 10.44 -4.46 -2.29
CA ILE A 97 9.42 -5.51 -2.21
C ILE A 97 9.22 -6.18 -3.57
N ARG A 98 8.93 -5.39 -4.62
CA ARG A 98 8.72 -5.92 -5.98
C ARG A 98 9.92 -6.68 -6.52
N ARG A 99 11.14 -6.26 -6.16
CA ARG A 99 12.37 -6.95 -6.55
C ARG A 99 12.49 -8.29 -5.84
N LEU A 100 12.23 -8.33 -4.54
CA LEU A 100 12.23 -9.57 -3.76
C LEU A 100 11.15 -10.54 -4.25
N ASP A 101 9.94 -10.05 -4.56
CA ASP A 101 8.86 -10.88 -5.12
C ASP A 101 9.23 -11.47 -6.48
N ALA A 102 9.88 -10.68 -7.34
CA ALA A 102 10.36 -11.15 -8.64
C ALA A 102 11.46 -12.21 -8.51
N ASP A 103 12.37 -12.03 -7.55
CA ASP A 103 13.45 -12.98 -7.26
C ASP A 103 12.88 -14.28 -6.65
N LEU A 104 11.89 -14.19 -5.76
CA LEU A 104 11.16 -15.34 -5.21
C LEU A 104 10.42 -16.12 -6.30
N ALA A 105 9.67 -15.44 -7.18
CA ALA A 105 8.95 -16.10 -8.27
C ALA A 105 9.88 -16.82 -9.25
N ARG A 106 11.07 -16.25 -9.53
CA ARG A 106 12.11 -16.92 -10.33
C ARG A 106 12.61 -18.18 -9.64
N PHE A 107 12.88 -18.09 -8.33
CA PHE A 107 13.35 -19.21 -7.53
C PHE A 107 12.33 -20.36 -7.47
N GLU A 108 11.05 -20.05 -7.29
CA GLU A 108 9.98 -21.05 -7.30
C GLU A 108 9.89 -21.78 -8.65
N ASN A 109 10.01 -21.04 -9.77
CA ASN A 109 10.01 -21.63 -11.11
C ASN A 109 11.21 -22.55 -11.36
N GLU A 110 12.42 -22.14 -10.96
CA GLU A 110 13.62 -22.99 -11.10
C GLU A 110 13.54 -24.27 -10.26
N LEU A 111 12.98 -24.19 -9.04
CA LEU A 111 12.74 -25.35 -8.20
C LEU A 111 11.74 -26.31 -8.84
N LYS A 112 10.67 -25.78 -9.43
CA LYS A 112 9.66 -26.58 -10.13
C LYS A 112 10.25 -27.27 -11.36
N GLU A 113 11.02 -26.56 -12.18
CA GLU A 113 11.70 -27.14 -13.34
C GLU A 113 12.69 -28.24 -12.93
N LYS A 114 13.47 -28.01 -11.86
CA LYS A 114 14.42 -29.02 -11.36
C LYS A 114 13.72 -30.27 -10.81
N LEU A 115 12.53 -30.11 -10.24
CA LEU A 115 11.70 -31.23 -9.77
C LEU A 115 11.11 -32.02 -10.95
N GLU A 116 10.66 -31.33 -12.01
CA GLU A 116 10.13 -31.96 -13.23
C GLU A 116 11.21 -32.75 -14.00
N VAL A 117 12.43 -32.21 -14.10
CA VAL A 117 13.58 -32.90 -14.74
C VAL A 117 14.01 -34.15 -13.95
N SER A 118 13.83 -34.17 -12.63
CA SER A 118 14.12 -35.35 -11.79
C SER A 118 13.11 -36.49 -11.97
N TYR A 119 11.87 -36.20 -12.36
CA TYR A 119 10.83 -37.22 -12.55
C TYR A 119 10.96 -37.91 -13.92
N ASP A 120 11.29 -37.15 -14.97
CA ASP A 120 11.48 -37.66 -16.34
C ASP A 120 12.71 -38.59 -16.47
N SER A 121 13.73 -38.42 -15.60
CA SER A 121 14.92 -39.29 -15.59
C SER A 121 14.69 -40.71 -15.02
N THR A 122 13.52 -41.00 -14.45
CA THR A 122 13.20 -42.33 -13.88
C THR A 122 12.24 -43.18 -14.72
N ASP A 123 11.58 -42.64 -15.74
CA ASP A 123 10.67 -43.41 -16.61
C ASP A 123 11.24 -43.61 -18.02
N GLY A 124 12.40 -44.26 -18.05
CA GLY A 124 13.08 -44.70 -19.27
C GLY A 124 13.22 -46.21 -19.34
N ARG A 125 12.15 -47.00 -19.08
CA ARG A 125 12.09 -48.43 -19.45
C ARG A 125 10.69 -49.05 -19.30
N GLY A 126 9.99 -49.29 -20.42
CA GLY A 126 9.08 -50.46 -20.54
C GLY A 126 7.74 -50.26 -21.24
N LEU A 127 7.73 -50.37 -22.56
CA LEU A 127 6.53 -50.68 -23.37
C LEU A 127 6.03 -52.12 -23.13
N LYS A 128 4.72 -52.29 -22.84
CA LYS A 128 3.72 -53.07 -23.63
C LYS A 128 2.55 -53.58 -22.76
N LYS A 129 1.31 -53.29 -23.19
CA LYS A 129 0.27 -54.31 -23.48
C LYS A 129 -0.91 -53.74 -24.30
N ASN A 130 -1.52 -54.65 -25.04
CA ASN A 130 -2.34 -54.51 -26.24
C ASN A 130 -3.84 -54.24 -26.02
N ASP A 131 -4.51 -54.04 -27.18
CA ASP A 131 -5.90 -54.34 -27.57
C ASP A 131 -7.01 -53.30 -27.27
N VAL A 132 -8.04 -53.03 -28.10
CA VAL A 132 -8.34 -53.10 -29.54
C VAL A 132 -9.76 -52.47 -29.72
N ARG A 133 -10.06 -51.88 -30.89
CA ARG A 133 -11.39 -51.49 -31.48
C ARG A 133 -12.21 -50.37 -30.81
N GLY A 134 -12.88 -49.46 -31.53
CA GLY A 134 -13.06 -49.30 -32.97
C GLY A 134 -13.96 -48.09 -33.34
N LEU A 135 -13.81 -47.64 -34.60
CA LEU A 135 -14.81 -47.08 -35.53
C LEU A 135 -15.72 -45.92 -35.05
N ARG A 136 -15.63 -44.74 -35.70
CA ARG A 136 -16.46 -44.35 -36.87
C ARG A 136 -16.65 -42.82 -37.07
N GLU A 137 -16.32 -42.39 -38.30
CA GLU A 137 -16.87 -41.31 -39.17
C GLU A 137 -17.16 -39.85 -38.71
N LYS A 138 -16.55 -38.95 -39.49
CA LYS A 138 -17.13 -37.89 -40.38
C LYS A 138 -17.32 -36.43 -39.92
N ARG A 139 -16.94 -35.59 -40.90
CA ARG A 139 -17.30 -34.18 -41.25
C ARG A 139 -16.54 -33.12 -40.45
N GLY A 140 -15.72 -32.24 -41.04
CA GLY A 140 -15.95 -31.38 -42.22
C GLY A 140 -16.42 -30.01 -41.67
N SER A 141 -15.64 -28.93 -41.66
CA SER A 141 -15.18 -28.08 -42.77
C SER A 141 -14.02 -27.18 -42.28
N ARG A 142 -12.91 -26.98 -43.03
CA ARG A 142 -12.67 -25.89 -44.03
C ARG A 142 -13.17 -24.52 -43.55
N GLY A 143 -12.39 -23.44 -43.53
CA GLY A 143 -11.04 -23.16 -44.04
C GLY A 143 -10.59 -21.78 -43.53
N ARG A 144 -9.27 -21.53 -43.50
CA ARG A 144 -8.51 -20.64 -44.41
C ARG A 144 -8.89 -19.16 -44.27
N GLY A 145 -7.96 -18.22 -44.08
CA GLY A 145 -6.50 -18.22 -44.16
C GLY A 145 -6.01 -16.78 -43.89
N ARG A 146 -4.73 -16.62 -43.46
CA ARG A 146 -3.62 -16.04 -44.26
C ARG A 146 -3.82 -14.55 -44.63
N LYS A 147 -2.84 -13.65 -44.57
CA LYS A 147 -1.38 -13.70 -44.34
C LYS A 147 -0.84 -12.27 -44.55
N GLY A 148 0.19 -11.88 -43.78
CA GLY A 148 1.27 -10.92 -44.14
C GLY A 148 0.87 -9.44 -44.21
N SER A 149 1.78 -8.47 -44.17
CA SER A 149 3.23 -8.41 -43.95
C SER A 149 3.59 -6.90 -43.87
N ASP A 150 4.68 -6.59 -43.18
CA ASP A 150 5.65 -5.52 -43.44
C ASP A 150 5.37 -4.00 -43.25
N GLU A 151 6.45 -3.36 -42.81
CA GLU A 151 6.95 -1.99 -43.07
C GLU A 151 6.62 -0.79 -42.15
N ASP A 152 7.72 -0.35 -41.50
CA ASP A 152 8.30 0.99 -41.37
C ASP A 152 7.67 2.17 -40.58
N SER A 153 8.59 2.91 -39.97
CA SER A 153 8.51 4.08 -39.06
C SER A 153 8.04 5.39 -39.73
N PRO A 154 8.33 6.60 -39.19
CA PRO A 154 7.95 7.24 -37.91
C PRO A 154 7.28 8.64 -38.15
N ARG A 155 6.72 9.32 -37.11
CA ARG A 155 6.87 10.80 -36.88
C ARG A 155 6.03 11.41 -35.73
N LYS A 156 6.79 12.08 -34.84
CA LYS A 156 6.58 13.31 -34.03
C LYS A 156 5.25 14.09 -34.16
N LYS A 157 4.76 14.61 -33.02
CA LYS A 157 4.35 16.04 -32.85
C LYS A 157 4.34 16.50 -31.38
N LYS A 158 4.87 17.71 -31.17
CA LYS A 158 4.97 18.49 -29.92
C LYS A 158 3.73 19.37 -29.69
N MET A 159 3.66 19.93 -28.47
CA MET A 159 3.14 21.26 -28.02
C MET A 159 1.84 21.19 -27.20
N LYS A 160 1.87 21.54 -25.90
CA LYS A 160 1.84 22.88 -25.24
C LYS A 160 0.42 23.49 -25.23
N ASN A 161 -0.20 23.57 -24.04
CA ASN A 161 -0.47 24.80 -23.26
C ASN A 161 -1.68 24.63 -22.32
N SER A 162 -1.56 25.24 -21.14
CA SER A 162 -2.61 25.62 -20.19
C SER A 162 -3.56 26.69 -20.74
N PRO A 163 -4.76 26.86 -20.16
CA PRO A 163 -5.01 27.89 -19.12
C PRO A 163 -5.89 27.36 -17.96
N ASP A 164 -5.60 27.70 -16.71
CA ASP A 164 -6.05 28.87 -15.90
C ASP A 164 -7.37 28.67 -15.14
N LEU A 165 -7.24 28.92 -13.83
CA LEU A 165 -8.20 29.12 -12.75
C LEU A 165 -9.66 29.41 -13.14
N SER A 166 -10.60 28.66 -12.55
CA SER A 166 -11.39 29.14 -11.40
C SER A 166 -12.60 28.23 -11.14
N ASP A 167 -12.89 28.05 -9.85
CA ASP A 167 -14.24 27.85 -9.30
C ASP A 167 -14.88 26.45 -9.42
N ALA A 168 -14.81 25.69 -8.32
CA ALA A 168 -16.01 25.25 -7.58
C ALA A 168 -15.61 24.18 -6.54
N LEU A 169 -15.70 24.59 -5.28
CA LEU A 169 -15.64 23.74 -4.10
C LEU A 169 -16.73 22.65 -4.19
N LEU A 170 -16.33 21.39 -4.27
CA LEU A 170 -17.20 20.24 -4.05
C LEU A 170 -16.72 19.45 -2.83
N PRO A 171 -17.63 18.85 -2.03
CA PRO A 171 -17.26 18.10 -0.84
C PRO A 171 -16.45 16.87 -1.26
N MET A 172 -15.23 16.75 -0.76
CA MET A 172 -14.39 15.58 -1.01
C MET A 172 -15.15 14.34 -0.54
N GLN A 173 -15.50 13.47 -1.48
CA GLN A 173 -16.04 12.16 -1.15
C GLN A 173 -14.92 11.31 -0.54
N PRO A 174 -15.22 10.41 0.43
CA PRO A 174 -14.22 9.57 1.08
C PRO A 174 -13.52 8.56 0.16
N SER A 175 -13.87 8.52 -1.12
CA SER A 175 -13.48 7.48 -2.07
C SER A 175 -12.18 7.74 -2.84
N ASP A 176 -11.58 8.93 -2.74
CA ASP A 176 -10.40 9.28 -3.56
C ASP A 176 -9.04 9.10 -2.85
N VAL A 177 -9.00 8.44 -1.68
CA VAL A 177 -7.75 8.26 -0.91
C VAL A 177 -7.30 6.80 -0.76
N LEU A 178 -8.09 5.79 -1.13
CA LEU A 178 -7.69 4.39 -0.91
C LEU A 178 -8.06 3.48 -2.10
N ASP A 179 -7.24 3.51 -3.15
CA ASP A 179 -7.07 2.34 -4.03
C ASP A 179 -5.61 1.92 -4.01
N MET A 180 -5.13 1.64 -2.80
CA MET A 180 -3.91 0.89 -2.58
C MET A 180 -4.35 -0.58 -2.44
N PRO A 181 -3.86 -1.51 -3.28
CA PRO A 181 -4.25 -2.91 -3.17
C PRO A 181 -3.90 -3.41 -1.78
N VAL A 182 -4.92 -3.91 -1.07
CA VAL A 182 -4.76 -4.56 0.24
C VAL A 182 -3.70 -5.65 0.09
N ASP A 183 -2.66 -5.59 0.90
CA ASP A 183 -1.55 -6.56 0.90
C ASP A 183 -2.12 -7.97 1.11
N PRO A 184 -1.95 -8.91 0.15
CA PRO A 184 -2.45 -10.28 0.26
C PRO A 184 -1.94 -11.05 1.48
N ASN A 185 -0.88 -10.57 2.14
CA ASN A 185 -0.28 -11.21 3.30
C ASN A 185 -0.76 -10.63 4.65
N GLU A 186 -1.67 -9.64 4.63
CA GLU A 186 -2.25 -9.07 5.85
C GLU A 186 -3.39 -9.96 6.39
N PRO A 187 -3.31 -10.46 7.64
CA PRO A 187 -4.35 -11.32 8.21
C PRO A 187 -5.69 -10.58 8.29
N THR A 188 -6.73 -11.16 7.69
CA THR A 188 -8.08 -10.59 7.71
C THR A 188 -8.81 -10.94 9.01
N TYR A 189 -9.48 -9.95 9.60
CA TYR A 189 -10.25 -10.06 10.83
C TYR A 189 -11.73 -9.74 10.61
N CYS A 190 -12.52 -9.90 11.67
CA CYS A 190 -13.93 -9.59 11.72
C CYS A 190 -14.81 -10.44 10.76
N LEU A 191 -16.12 -10.22 10.80
CA LEU A 191 -17.10 -10.84 9.88
C LEU A 191 -16.98 -10.29 8.46
N CYS A 192 -16.33 -9.14 8.29
CA CYS A 192 -16.12 -8.49 6.99
C CYS A 192 -14.91 -9.05 6.23
N HIS A 193 -14.10 -9.91 6.84
CA HIS A 193 -12.87 -10.44 6.24
C HIS A 193 -11.97 -9.34 5.67
N GLN A 194 -11.87 -8.23 6.40
CA GLN A 194 -11.00 -7.11 6.05
C GLN A 194 -9.84 -7.05 7.02
N VAL A 195 -8.79 -6.34 6.62
CA VAL A 195 -7.64 -6.03 7.47
C VAL A 195 -8.07 -5.25 8.72
N SER A 196 -7.20 -5.17 9.72
CA SER A 196 -7.48 -4.38 10.92
C SER A 196 -7.58 -2.90 10.58
N TYR A 197 -8.74 -2.29 10.84
CA TYR A 197 -8.93 -0.84 10.70
C TYR A 197 -9.71 -0.22 11.86
N GLY A 198 -9.32 1.00 12.25
CA GLY A 198 -9.99 1.75 13.32
C GLY A 198 -9.95 1.06 14.69
N GLU A 199 -11.02 1.23 15.48
CA GLU A 199 -11.14 0.59 16.80
C GLU A 199 -11.61 -0.87 16.66
N MET A 200 -10.91 -1.78 17.34
CA MET A 200 -11.20 -3.21 17.33
C MET A 200 -11.46 -3.77 18.73
N ILE A 201 -12.33 -4.77 18.81
CA ILE A 201 -12.67 -5.49 20.04
C ILE A 201 -12.39 -6.98 19.91
N GLY A 202 -11.76 -7.54 20.94
CA GLY A 202 -11.53 -8.98 21.07
C GLY A 202 -12.74 -9.69 21.68
N CYS A 203 -13.10 -10.85 21.15
CA CYS A 203 -14.11 -11.73 21.72
C CYS A 203 -13.50 -12.53 22.88
N ASP A 204 -14.08 -12.44 24.08
CA ASP A 204 -13.61 -13.14 25.28
C ASP A 204 -13.85 -14.67 25.29
N ASN A 205 -14.29 -15.24 24.17
CA ASN A 205 -14.43 -16.68 24.03
C ASN A 205 -13.14 -17.28 23.45
N PRO A 206 -12.40 -18.13 24.20
CA PRO A 206 -11.14 -18.70 23.73
C PRO A 206 -11.28 -19.63 22.52
N ASP A 207 -12.50 -20.13 22.26
CA ASP A 207 -12.81 -20.97 21.09
C ASP A 207 -13.35 -20.15 19.90
N CYS A 208 -13.14 -18.84 19.86
CA CYS A 208 -13.61 -18.01 18.75
C CYS A 208 -12.64 -18.08 17.57
N PRO A 209 -13.07 -18.44 16.35
CA PRO A 209 -12.16 -18.59 15.21
C PRO A 209 -11.66 -17.27 14.61
N ILE A 210 -12.31 -16.14 14.90
CA ILE A 210 -11.98 -14.82 14.32
C ILE A 210 -11.28 -13.92 15.34
N GLU A 211 -11.60 -14.09 16.62
CA GLU A 211 -11.05 -13.38 17.80
C GLU A 211 -11.25 -11.85 17.81
N TRP A 212 -11.10 -11.14 16.70
CA TRP A 212 -11.09 -9.68 16.61
C TRP A 212 -12.14 -9.12 15.65
N PHE A 213 -12.82 -8.04 16.05
CA PHE A 213 -13.91 -7.43 15.30
C PHE A 213 -13.83 -5.90 15.29
N HIS A 214 -14.15 -5.25 14.17
CA HIS A 214 -14.25 -3.79 14.08
C HIS A 214 -15.48 -3.27 14.81
N PHE A 215 -15.34 -2.16 15.51
CA PHE A 215 -16.43 -1.49 16.21
C PHE A 215 -17.64 -1.23 15.30
N ALA A 216 -17.39 -0.70 14.10
CA ALA A 216 -18.42 -0.44 13.09
C ALA A 216 -19.11 -1.72 12.56
N CYS A 217 -18.43 -2.88 12.57
CA CYS A 217 -19.00 -4.14 12.09
C CYS A 217 -19.83 -4.87 13.16
N VAL A 218 -19.69 -4.49 14.44
CA VAL A 218 -20.45 -5.07 15.56
C VAL A 218 -21.27 -4.03 16.31
N ASP A 219 -21.55 -2.89 15.67
CA ASP A 219 -22.36 -1.78 16.16
C ASP A 219 -21.93 -1.25 17.54
N LEU A 220 -20.62 -1.24 17.80
CA LEU A 220 -20.04 -0.63 18.99
C LEU A 220 -19.54 0.77 18.67
N ALA A 221 -19.96 1.74 19.47
CA ALA A 221 -19.45 3.12 19.38
C ALA A 221 -18.44 3.45 20.48
N THR A 222 -18.40 2.66 21.56
CA THR A 222 -17.46 2.85 22.67
C THR A 222 -17.08 1.50 23.27
N LYS A 223 -15.90 1.44 23.89
CA LYS A 223 -15.41 0.23 24.57
C LYS A 223 -16.43 -0.23 25.63
N PRO A 224 -17.02 -1.43 25.49
CA PRO A 224 -17.94 -1.96 26.49
C PRO A 224 -17.21 -2.21 27.81
N LYS A 225 -17.90 -1.97 28.92
CA LYS A 225 -17.37 -2.24 30.26
C LYS A 225 -17.64 -3.72 30.61
N GLY A 226 -16.59 -4.53 30.63
CA GLY A 226 -16.66 -5.95 31.01
C GLY A 226 -16.38 -6.89 29.84
N LYS A 227 -16.79 -8.16 29.99
CA LYS A 227 -16.56 -9.19 28.98
C LYS A 227 -17.47 -9.00 27.78
N TRP A 228 -16.92 -9.02 26.57
CA TRP A 228 -17.65 -8.89 25.32
C TRP A 228 -17.51 -10.16 24.47
N PHE A 229 -18.61 -10.56 23.84
CA PHE A 229 -18.68 -11.73 22.99
C PHE A 229 -19.26 -11.36 21.63
N CYS A 230 -18.70 -11.92 20.56
CA CYS A 230 -19.19 -11.66 19.22
C CYS A 230 -20.60 -12.25 19.01
N PRO A 231 -21.33 -11.81 17.96
CA PRO A 231 -22.68 -12.31 17.68
C PRO A 231 -22.78 -13.83 17.51
N ARG A 232 -21.73 -14.48 16.99
CA ARG A 232 -21.64 -15.94 16.85
C ARG A 232 -21.53 -16.62 18.21
N CYS A 233 -20.54 -16.24 19.03
CA CYS A 233 -20.34 -16.82 20.36
C CYS A 233 -21.51 -16.51 21.32
N THR A 234 -22.20 -15.39 21.14
CA THR A 234 -23.40 -15.07 21.93
C THR A 234 -24.58 -15.97 21.59
N GLN A 235 -24.76 -16.35 20.32
CA GLN A 235 -25.82 -17.28 19.89
C GLN A 235 -25.54 -18.71 20.34
N ASP A 236 -24.29 -19.17 20.25
CA ASP A 236 -23.90 -20.53 20.67
C ASP A 236 -24.11 -20.75 22.16
N ARG A 237 -23.88 -19.72 22.98
CA ARG A 237 -24.15 -19.78 24.44
C ARG A 237 -25.64 -19.73 24.79
N LYS A 238 -26.51 -19.25 23.90
CA LYS A 238 -27.98 -19.22 24.11
C LYS A 238 -28.67 -20.52 23.68
N LYS A 239 -28.00 -21.33 22.85
CA LYS A 239 -28.50 -22.64 22.37
C LYS A 239 -28.10 -23.81 23.27
N LYS A 240 -27.34 -23.55 24.34
CA LYS A 240 -26.83 -24.54 25.29
C LYS A 240 -27.42 -24.26 26.67
#